data_AF-A0A5M7BEK3-F1
#
_entry.id   AF-A0A5M7BEK3-F1
#
_cell.length_a   1.000
_cell.length_b   1.000
_cell.length_c   1.000
_cell.angle_alpha   90.00
_cell.angle_beta   90.00
_cell.angle_gamma   90.00
#
_symmetry.space_group_name_H-M   'P 1'
#
loop_
_entity.id
_entity.type
_entity.pdbx_description
1 polymer ?
#
loop_
_entity_poly.entity_id
_entity_poly.type
_entity_poly.pdbx_seq_one_letter_code
_entity_poly.pdbx_strand_id
1 'polypeptide(L)' 'MIPRPAPVGHIILTAWTCPDCDVTGRTPPEDEPECWNCGGRVVVTARPAVPAPARDACAAESRS' A
#
# COMPACT_ATOMS: atom_id res chain seq x y z
N MET A 1 -17.08 20.63 -21.20
CA MET A 1 -16.33 20.84 -19.93
C MET A 1 -15.61 19.55 -19.62
N ILE A 2 -14.28 19.56 -19.52
CA ILE A 2 -13.51 18.37 -19.13
C ILE A 2 -13.48 18.35 -17.58
N PRO A 3 -13.93 17.27 -16.92
CA PRO A 3 -13.83 17.15 -15.47
C PRO A 3 -12.37 17.31 -15.02
N ARG A 4 -12.13 18.15 -14.01
CA ARG A 4 -10.80 18.30 -13.45
C ARG A 4 -10.49 17.09 -12.57
N PRO A 5 -9.37 16.36 -12.78
CA PRO A 5 -9.00 15.27 -11.90
C PRO A 5 -8.91 15.77 -10.46
N ALA A 6 -9.48 15.01 -9.53
CA ALA A 6 -9.27 15.26 -8.11
C ALA A 6 -7.76 15.14 -7.79
N PRO A 7 -7.25 15.86 -6.77
CA PRO A 7 -5.88 15.68 -6.32
C PRO A 7 -5.64 14.22 -5.99
N VAL A 8 -4.65 13.60 -6.63
CA VAL A 8 -4.22 12.26 -6.29
C VAL A 8 -3.52 12.36 -4.93
N GLY A 9 -4.18 11.87 -3.89
CA GLY A 9 -3.53 11.72 -2.59
C GLY A 9 -2.36 10.74 -2.70
N HIS A 10 -1.38 10.84 -1.82
CA HIS A 10 -0.31 9.86 -1.70
C HIS A 10 -0.36 9.20 -0.32
N ILE A 11 -0.03 7.91 -0.26
CA ILE A 11 0.20 7.17 0.99
C ILE A 11 1.67 6.76 1.08
N ILE A 12 2.21 6.70 2.30
CA ILE A 12 3.54 6.14 2.53
C ILE A 12 3.37 4.64 2.77
N LEU A 13 4.21 3.82 2.14
CA LEU A 13 4.30 2.39 2.43
C LEU A 13 5.68 2.05 2.97
N THR A 14 5.79 0.98 3.75
CA THR A 14 7.07 0.38 4.14
C THR A 14 7.34 -0.81 3.24
N ALA A 15 8.35 -0.70 2.38
CA ALA A 15 8.82 -1.82 1.55
C ALA A 15 9.91 -2.60 2.30
N TRP A 16 9.88 -3.92 2.20
CA TRP A 16 10.77 -4.79 2.96
C TRP A 16 11.10 -6.09 2.22
N THR A 17 12.18 -6.74 2.66
CA THR A 17 12.65 -8.08 2.22
C THR A 17 12.81 -9.00 3.43
N CYS A 18 12.38 -10.25 3.32
CA CYS A 18 12.65 -11.28 4.33
C CYS A 18 13.90 -12.10 3.92
N PRO A 19 14.97 -12.13 4.73
CA PRO A 19 16.20 -12.85 4.39
C PRO A 19 16.04 -14.38 4.46
N ASP A 20 15.13 -14.88 5.30
CA ASP A 20 14.93 -16.32 5.48
C ASP A 20 14.09 -16.95 4.36
N CYS A 21 13.13 -16.19 3.82
CA CYS A 21 12.22 -16.67 2.77
C CYS A 21 12.55 -16.13 1.38
N ASP A 22 13.46 -15.16 1.27
CA ASP A 22 13.78 -14.44 0.03
C ASP A 22 12.54 -13.84 -0.67
N VAL A 23 11.61 -13.29 0.14
CA VAL A 23 10.38 -12.64 -0.35
C VAL A 23 10.39 -11.15 -0.07
N THR A 24 9.71 -10.39 -0.94
CA THR A 24 9.49 -8.96 -0.78
C THR A 24 8.04 -8.66 -0.41
N GLY A 25 7.81 -7.62 0.38
CA GLY A 25 6.47 -7.18 0.74
C GLY A 25 6.37 -5.67 0.94
N ARG A 26 5.13 -5.22 1.16
CA ARG A 26 4.79 -3.84 1.48
C ARG A 26 3.71 -3.82 2.55
N THR A 27 3.87 -2.97 3.56
CA THR A 27 2.89 -2.78 4.64
C THR A 27 2.64 -1.29 4.87
N PRO A 28 1.54 -0.93 5.57
CA PRO A 28 1.35 0.43 6.07
C PRO A 28 2.54 0.91 6.94
N PRO A 29 2.76 2.23 7.05
CA PRO A 29 3.96 2.78 7.68
C PRO A 29 3.94 2.72 9.20
N GLU A 30 2.75 2.57 9.79
CA GLU A 30 2.51 2.50 11.24
C GLU A 30 2.78 1.12 11.85
N ASP A 31 2.94 0.08 11.04
CA ASP A 31 3.21 -1.28 11.49
C ASP A 31 4.72 -1.57 11.55
N GLU A 32 5.15 -2.33 12.56
CA GLU A 32 6.44 -3.02 12.52
C GLU A 32 6.28 -4.21 11.55
N PRO A 33 6.93 -4.20 10.37
CA PRO A 33 6.62 -5.17 9.33
C PRO A 33 7.17 -6.55 9.72
N GLU A 34 6.33 -7.57 9.53
CA GLU A 34 6.72 -8.97 9.67
C GLU A 34 6.54 -9.68 8.32
N CYS A 35 7.31 -10.75 8.11
CA CYS A 35 7.17 -11.55 6.91
C CYS A 35 5.84 -12.30 6.92
N TRP A 36 4.98 -12.04 5.94
CA TRP A 36 3.68 -12.74 5.84
C TRP A 36 3.81 -14.27 5.69
N ASN A 37 4.95 -14.77 5.22
CA ASN A 37 5.17 -16.20 4.96
C ASN A 37 5.63 -16.97 6.21
N CYS A 38 6.57 -16.40 6.98
CA CYS A 38 7.18 -17.08 8.12
C CYS A 38 6.94 -16.39 9.47
N GLY A 39 6.34 -15.21 9.50
CA GLY A 39 6.23 -14.36 10.70
C GLY A 39 7.58 -13.82 11.20
N GLY A 40 8.66 -14.04 10.46
CA GLY A 40 10.01 -13.64 10.83
C GLY A 40 10.25 -12.13 10.65
N ARG A 41 11.36 -11.67 11.21
CA ARG A 41 11.82 -10.29 11.03
C ARG A 41 12.15 -10.02 9.57
N VAL A 42 11.88 -8.80 9.14
CA VAL A 42 12.20 -8.32 7.79
C VAL A 42 13.19 -7.18 7.83
N VAL A 43 13.84 -6.93 6.71
CA VAL A 43 14.70 -5.77 6.50
C VAL A 43 13.91 -4.74 5.70
N VAL A 44 13.70 -3.55 6.26
CA VAL A 44 13.08 -2.44 5.54
C VAL A 44 14.07 -1.90 4.51
N THR A 45 13.64 -1.82 3.26
CA THR A 45 14.48 -1.38 2.13
C THR A 45 14.14 0.02 1.66
N ALA A 46 12.88 0.46 1.78
CA ALA A 46 12.46 1.80 1.41
C ALA A 46 11.13 2.19 2.07
N ARG A 47 10.84 3.50 2.10
CA ARG A 47 9.54 4.05 2.50
C ARG A 47 8.98 4.99 1.42
N PRO A 48 8.53 4.46 0.27
CA PRO A 48 8.07 5.29 -0.84
C PRO A 48 6.70 5.93 -0.57
N ALA A 49 6.51 7.13 -1.10
CA ALA A 49 5.19 7.71 -1.30
C ALA A 49 4.60 7.17 -2.61
N VAL A 50 3.47 6.47 -2.53
CA VAL A 50 2.75 5.93 -3.70
C VAL A 50 1.40 6.63 -3.85
N PRO A 51 0.85 6.75 -5.08
CA PRO A 51 -0.51 7.21 -5.26
C PRO A 51 -1.47 6.41 -4.37
N ALA A 52 -2.31 7.11 -3.62
CA ALA A 52 -3.38 6.48 -2.87
C ALA A 52 -4.29 5.74 -3.85
N PRO A 53 -4.75 4.51 -3.53
CA PRO A 53 -5.73 3.85 -4.37
C PRO A 53 -6.96 4.76 -4.50
N ALA A 54 -7.50 4.85 -5.72
CA ALA A 54 -8.80 5.48 -5.88
C ALA A 54 -9.77 4.74 -4.95
N ARG A 55 -10.43 5.47 -4.04
CA ARG A 55 -11.57 4.89 -3.34
C ARG A 55 -12.60 4.65 -4.43
N ASP A 56 -12.74 3.40 -4.86
CA ASP A 56 -13.61 3.04 -5.96
C ASP A 56 -14.98 3.67 -5.74
N ALA A 57 -15.42 4.43 -6.75
CA ALA A 57 -16.73 5.04 -6.87
C ALA A 57 -17.84 3.98 -7.06
N CYS A 58 -17.72 2.80 -6.44
CA CYS A 58 -18.64 1.67 -6.54
C CYS A 58 -19.67 1.65 -5.37
N ALA A 59 -19.99 2.82 -4.79
CA ALA A 59 -21.09 2.96 -3.83
C ALA A 59 -22.26 3.81 -4.37
N ALA A 60 -22.20 4.26 -5.64
CA ALA A 60 -23.24 5.10 -6.24
C ALA A 60 -24.29 4.31 -7.05
N GLU A 61 -23.98 3.11 -7.54
CA GLU A 61 -24.90 2.27 -8.34
C GLU A 61 -25.55 1.17 -7.49
N SER A 62 -26.43 1.54 -6.56
CA SER A 62 -27.33 0.58 -5.90
C SER A 62 -28.73 1.14 -5.62
N ARG A 63 -29.19 2.09 -6.44
CA ARG A 63 -30.58 2.56 -6.43
C ARG A 63 -31.15 2.59 -7.85
N SER A 64 -31.76 1.50 -8.27
CA SER A 64 -32.85 1.47 -9.26
C SER A 64 -33.67 0.20 -9.04
#